data_AF-A0A8J8BWD5-F1
#
_entry.id   AF-A0A8J8BWD5-F1
#
_cell.length_a   1.000
_cell.length_b   1.000
_cell.length_c   1.000
_cell.angle_alpha   90.00
_cell.angle_beta   90.00
_cell.angle_gamma   90.00
#
_symmetry.space_group_name_H-M   'P 1'
#
loop_
_entity.id
_entity.type
_entity.pdbx_description
1 polymer ?
#
loop_
_entity_poly.entity_id
_entity_poly.type
_entity_poly.pdbx_seq_one_letter_code
_entity_poly.pdbx_strand_id
1 'polypeptide(L)'
;MKELVEQEIKEKAQSLYGYADDIEIKPIPFKGDWGFSTTVAFKIAGRQEKDFRTALKEISETLASHMEFGEDISRIEPVNGYINIYLNSSVYAYNVIQSIVKGDYGKGSEKEDKIMVEYS
;
A
#
# COMPACT_ATOMS: atom_id res chain seq x y z
N MET A 1 -0.11 -8.29 1.30
CA MET A 1 -0.84 -7.21 0.60
C MET A 1 -0.26 -5.83 0.89
N LYS A 2 -0.22 -5.36 2.16
CA LYS A 2 0.36 -4.04 2.49
C LYS A 2 1.77 -3.86 1.90
N GLU A 3 2.64 -4.86 2.07
CA GLU A 3 4.02 -4.83 1.55
C GLU A 3 4.07 -4.76 0.01
N LEU A 4 3.21 -5.49 -0.70
CA LEU A 4 3.12 -5.43 -2.16
C LEU A 4 2.70 -4.04 -2.64
N VAL A 5 1.70 -3.44 -1.97
CA VAL A 5 1.27 -2.06 -2.26
C VAL A 5 2.41 -1.08 -1.97
N GLU A 6 3.14 -1.27 -0.87
CA GLU A 6 4.28 -0.44 -0.52
C GLU A 6 5.40 -0.51 -1.55
N GLN A 7 5.72 -1.72 -1.99
CA GLN A 7 6.73 -1.96 -3.01
C GLN A 7 6.34 -1.31 -4.34
N GLU A 8 5.11 -1.52 -4.82
CA GLU A 8 4.62 -0.92 -6.06
C GLU A 8 4.71 0.62 -6.01
N ILE A 9 4.28 1.24 -4.89
CA ILE A 9 4.36 2.70 -4.73
C ILE A 9 5.82 3.17 -4.75
N LYS A 10 6.73 2.47 -4.05
CA LYS A 10 8.16 2.81 -4.03
C LYS A 10 8.77 2.71 -5.43
N GLU A 11 8.47 1.65 -6.18
CA GLU A 11 8.97 1.44 -7.53
C GLU A 11 8.49 2.53 -8.49
N LYS A 12 7.21 2.91 -8.45
CA LYS A 12 6.67 3.99 -9.29
C LYS A 12 7.16 5.37 -8.87
N ALA A 13 7.27 5.64 -7.57
CA ALA A 13 7.83 6.90 -7.07
C ALA A 13 9.31 7.07 -7.47
N GLN A 14 10.08 5.99 -7.42
CA GLN A 14 11.48 6.01 -7.82
C GLN A 14 11.64 6.16 -9.34
N SER A 15 10.90 5.39 -10.14
CA SER A 15 11.03 5.40 -11.61
C SER A 15 10.55 6.70 -12.25
N LEU A 16 9.47 7.30 -11.74
CA LEU A 16 8.88 8.52 -12.32
C LEU A 16 9.49 9.82 -11.76
N TYR A 17 9.90 9.82 -10.49
CA TYR A 17 10.29 11.04 -9.78
C TYR A 17 11.64 10.95 -9.05
N GLY A 18 12.34 9.81 -9.11
CA GLY A 18 13.60 9.61 -8.39
C GLY A 18 13.45 9.66 -6.86
N TYR A 19 12.24 9.40 -6.35
CA TYR A 19 11.93 9.48 -4.93
C TYR A 19 12.15 8.12 -4.23
N ALA A 20 13.18 8.04 -3.39
CA ALA A 20 13.61 6.81 -2.71
C ALA A 20 13.38 6.79 -1.19
N ASP A 21 12.87 7.88 -0.63
CA ASP A 21 12.67 8.00 0.82
C ASP A 21 11.50 7.12 1.31
N ASP A 22 11.41 6.95 2.64
CA ASP A 22 10.31 6.21 3.25
C ASP A 22 8.94 6.80 2.93
N ILE A 23 8.02 5.92 2.54
CA ILE A 23 6.62 6.24 2.30
C ILE A 23 5.77 5.81 3.49
N GLU A 24 4.74 6.60 3.78
CA GLU A 24 3.76 6.24 4.79
C GLU A 24 2.53 5.63 4.11
N ILE A 25 2.07 4.49 4.64
CA ILE A 25 0.86 3.80 4.20
C ILE A 25 -0.02 3.55 5.42
N LYS A 26 -1.24 4.07 5.36
CA LYS A 26 -2.26 3.93 6.40
C LYS A 26 -3.48 3.19 5.83
N PRO A 27 -4.27 2.50 6.66
CA PRO A 27 -5.59 2.05 6.24
C PRO A 27 -6.45 3.23 5.77
N ILE A 28 -7.34 2.98 4.81
CA ILE A 28 -8.33 3.99 4.39
C ILE A 28 -9.25 4.34 5.58
N PRO A 29 -9.52 5.63 5.85
CA PRO A 29 -10.34 6.06 6.99
C PRO A 29 -11.86 5.95 6.75
N PHE A 30 -12.28 5.49 5.56
CA PHE A 30 -13.69 5.37 5.19
C PHE A 30 -14.30 4.07 5.72
N LYS A 31 -15.40 4.20 6.46
CA LYS A 31 -16.11 3.08 7.07
C LYS A 31 -16.71 2.18 5.98
N GLY A 32 -16.27 0.93 5.93
CA GLY A 32 -16.78 -0.10 5.02
C GLY A 32 -15.88 -0.40 3.83
N ASP A 33 -14.90 0.44 3.54
CA ASP A 33 -13.89 0.19 2.52
C ASP A 33 -12.66 -0.50 3.10
N TRP A 34 -12.10 -1.43 2.34
CA TRP A 34 -10.85 -2.12 2.67
C TRP A 34 -9.78 -1.58 1.75
N GLY A 35 -8.66 -1.12 2.29
CA GLY A 35 -7.64 -0.50 1.46
C GLY A 35 -6.61 0.29 2.22
N PHE A 36 -5.75 0.91 1.43
CA PHE A 36 -4.61 1.68 1.90
C PHE A 36 -4.64 3.09 1.31
N SER A 37 -4.07 4.04 2.03
CA SER A 37 -3.89 5.42 1.60
C SER A 37 -2.45 5.83 1.83
N THR A 38 -1.87 6.56 0.87
CA THR A 38 -0.53 7.12 1.00
C THR A 38 -0.51 8.62 0.71
N THR A 39 0.41 9.31 1.37
CA THR A 39 0.68 10.75 1.23
C THR A 39 1.97 11.02 0.43
N VAL A 40 2.51 10.03 -0.28
CA VAL A 40 3.79 10.15 -1.01
C VAL A 40 3.81 11.35 -1.98
N ALA A 41 2.68 11.65 -2.63
CA ALA A 41 2.60 12.78 -3.56
C ALA A 41 2.87 14.13 -2.89
N PHE A 42 2.52 14.32 -1.61
CA PHE A 42 2.88 15.53 -0.85
C PHE A 42 4.39 15.67 -0.69
N LYS A 43 5.08 14.56 -0.41
CA LYS A 43 6.54 14.56 -0.22
C LYS A 43 7.27 14.84 -1.53
N ILE A 44 6.79 14.28 -2.64
CA ILE A 44 7.37 14.53 -3.97
C ILE A 44 7.07 15.96 -4.42
N ALA A 45 5.84 16.44 -4.26
CA ALA A 45 5.44 17.80 -4.66
C ALA A 45 6.26 18.88 -3.94
N GLY A 46 6.61 18.66 -2.66
CA GLY A 46 7.47 19.56 -1.90
C GLY A 46 8.92 19.66 -2.41
N ARG A 47 9.34 18.80 -3.34
CA ARG A 47 10.67 18.81 -3.97
C ARG A 47 10.66 19.37 -5.40
N GLN A 48 9.50 19.74 -5.92
CA GLN A 48 9.36 20.28 -7.27
C GLN A 48 9.47 21.80 -7.27
N GLU A 49 9.99 22.38 -8.35
CA GLU A 49 10.03 23.84 -8.55
C GLU A 49 8.69 24.44 -8.96
N LYS A 50 7.72 23.59 -9.35
CA LYS A 50 6.36 24.00 -9.74
C LYS A 50 5.54 24.47 -8.54
N ASP A 51 4.45 25.18 -8.81
CA ASP A 51 3.42 25.46 -7.81
C ASP A 51 2.97 24.15 -7.12
N PHE A 52 2.96 24.18 -5.79
CA PHE A 52 2.75 22.99 -4.97
C PHE A 52 1.41 22.30 -5.26
N ARG A 53 0.32 23.06 -5.43
CA ARG A 53 -1.01 22.46 -5.66
C ARG A 53 -1.09 21.80 -7.03
N THR A 54 -0.50 22.43 -8.01
CA THR A 54 -0.42 21.92 -9.38
C THR A 54 0.43 20.64 -9.41
N ALA A 55 1.63 20.69 -8.82
CA ALA A 55 2.51 19.53 -8.71
C ALA A 55 1.84 18.38 -7.95
N LEU A 56 1.19 18.67 -6.81
CA LEU A 56 0.52 17.65 -5.99
C LEU A 56 -0.55 16.90 -6.77
N LYS A 57 -1.39 17.64 -7.51
CA LYS A 57 -2.44 17.05 -8.35
C LYS A 57 -1.81 16.17 -9.43
N GLU A 58 -0.91 16.73 -10.24
CA GLU A 58 -0.24 16.02 -11.33
C GLU A 58 0.46 14.74 -10.85
N ILE A 59 1.20 14.82 -9.74
CA ILE A 59 1.94 13.68 -9.19
C ILE A 59 0.98 12.61 -8.69
N SER A 60 -0.07 12.97 -7.95
CA SER A 60 -1.04 12.00 -7.45
C SER A 60 -1.77 11.26 -8.58
N GLU A 61 -2.16 11.97 -9.63
CA GLU A 61 -2.83 11.40 -10.81
C GLU A 61 -1.88 10.54 -11.65
N THR A 62 -0.63 10.98 -11.81
CA THR A 62 0.38 10.22 -12.56
C THR A 62 0.75 8.94 -11.83
N LEU A 63 1.02 9.00 -10.52
CA LEU A 63 1.32 7.81 -9.73
C LEU A 63 0.14 6.82 -9.75
N ALA A 64 -1.08 7.30 -9.52
CA ALA A 64 -2.27 6.44 -9.53
C ALA A 64 -2.50 5.75 -10.88
N SER A 65 -2.23 6.43 -12.00
CA SER A 65 -2.43 5.88 -13.35
C SER A 65 -1.34 4.89 -13.80
N HIS A 66 -0.17 4.91 -13.17
CA HIS A 66 0.96 4.02 -13.50
C HIS A 66 1.10 2.82 -12.54
N MET A 67 0.33 2.80 -11.45
CA MET A 67 0.23 1.66 -10.56
C MET A 67 -0.65 0.60 -11.22
N GLU A 68 -0.10 -0.60 -11.37
CA GLU A 68 -0.85 -1.74 -11.86
C GLU A 68 -0.98 -2.77 -10.74
N PHE A 69 -2.21 -3.20 -10.52
CA PHE A 69 -2.49 -4.27 -9.57
C PHE A 69 -3.38 -5.31 -10.25
N GLY A 70 -3.19 -6.57 -9.88
CA GLY A 70 -4.05 -7.66 -10.32
C GLY A 70 -5.45 -7.58 -9.70
N GLU A 71 -6.16 -8.71 -9.71
CA GLU A 71 -7.55 -8.82 -9.25
C GLU A 71 -7.79 -8.45 -7.77
N ASP A 72 -6.71 -8.33 -6.98
CA ASP A 72 -6.73 -7.95 -5.57
C ASP A 72 -7.13 -6.48 -5.34
N ILE A 73 -7.00 -5.61 -6.33
CA ILE A 73 -7.35 -4.18 -6.23
C ILE A 73 -8.56 -3.87 -7.10
N SER A 74 -9.57 -3.28 -6.48
CA SER A 74 -10.80 -2.86 -7.16
C SER A 74 -10.65 -1.53 -7.90
N ARG A 75 -9.94 -0.57 -7.29
CA ARG A 75 -9.71 0.76 -7.87
C ARG A 75 -8.60 1.51 -7.13
N ILE A 76 -8.04 2.51 -7.81
CA ILE A 76 -7.11 3.50 -7.26
C ILE A 76 -7.69 4.88 -7.52
N GLU A 77 -7.74 5.72 -6.49
CA GLU A 77 -8.32 7.07 -6.57
C GLU A 77 -7.34 8.11 -6.03
N PRO A 78 -6.86 9.04 -6.89
CA PRO A 78 -6.15 10.22 -6.43
C PRO A 78 -7.18 11.27 -5.94
N VAL A 79 -7.11 11.63 -4.65
CA VAL A 79 -8.01 12.63 -4.04
C VAL A 79 -7.21 13.61 -3.21
N ASN A 80 -7.15 14.87 -3.65
CA ASN A 80 -6.47 15.97 -2.93
C ASN A 80 -5.01 15.65 -2.54
N GLY A 81 -4.27 14.93 -3.39
CA GLY A 81 -2.88 14.52 -3.12
C GLY A 81 -2.72 13.21 -2.34
N TYR A 82 -3.81 12.64 -1.85
CA TYR A 82 -3.82 11.26 -1.36
C TYR A 82 -3.98 10.30 -2.54
N ILE A 83 -3.35 9.14 -2.44
CA ILE A 83 -3.60 8.02 -3.35
C ILE A 83 -4.25 6.93 -2.53
N ASN A 84 -5.55 6.71 -2.76
CA ASN A 84 -6.35 5.70 -2.10
C ASN A 84 -6.43 4.45 -2.96
N ILE A 85 -6.09 3.30 -2.39
CA ILE A 85 -6.01 2.00 -3.07
C ILE A 85 -7.00 1.07 -2.39
N TYR A 86 -8.07 0.69 -3.10
CA TYR A 86 -9.17 -0.08 -2.55
C TYR A 86 -9.04 -1.54 -2.94
N LEU A 87 -9.01 -2.42 -1.95
CA LEU A 87 -8.95 -3.87 -2.17
C LEU A 87 -10.27 -4.38 -2.74
N ASN A 88 -10.18 -5.41 -3.57
CA ASN A 88 -11.32 -6.27 -3.87
C ASN A 88 -11.60 -7.13 -2.63
N SER A 89 -12.57 -6.69 -1.82
CA SER A 89 -12.88 -7.32 -0.53
C SER A 89 -13.32 -8.79 -0.68
N SER A 90 -13.98 -9.15 -1.78
CA SER A 90 -14.39 -10.53 -2.06
C SER A 90 -13.19 -11.44 -2.33
N VAL A 91 -12.26 -11.02 -3.19
CA VAL A 91 -11.02 -11.75 -3.49
C VAL A 91 -10.16 -11.88 -2.23
N TYR A 92 -9.99 -10.77 -1.52
CA TYR A 92 -9.20 -10.75 -0.29
C TYR A 92 -9.81 -11.66 0.79
N ALA A 93 -11.11 -11.58 1.04
CA ALA A 93 -11.79 -12.43 2.01
C ALA A 93 -11.71 -13.92 1.62
N TYR A 94 -11.89 -14.24 0.33
CA TYR A 94 -11.72 -15.61 -0.17
C TYR A 94 -10.32 -16.14 0.13
N ASN A 95 -9.27 -15.38 -0.20
CA ASN A 95 -7.88 -15.78 0.04
C ASN A 95 -7.60 -16.01 1.54
N VAL A 96 -8.11 -15.15 2.41
CA VAL A 96 -8.00 -15.32 3.87
C VAL A 96 -8.71 -16.59 4.33
N ILE A 97 -9.96 -16.81 3.91
CA ILE A 97 -10.72 -18.01 4.31
C ILE A 97 -10.02 -19.28 3.82
N GLN A 98 -9.52 -19.30 2.58
CA GLN A 98 -8.75 -20.43 2.06
C GLN A 98 -7.51 -20.73 2.90
N SER A 99 -6.80 -19.70 3.36
CA SER A 99 -5.63 -19.89 4.23
C SER A 99 -6.00 -20.47 5.60
N ILE A 100 -7.16 -20.08 6.15
CA ILE A 100 -7.71 -20.63 7.40
C ILE A 100 -8.09 -22.10 7.22
N VAL A 101 -8.77 -22.43 6.13
CA VAL A 101 -9.19 -23.81 5.84
C VAL A 101 -8.01 -24.74 5.63
N LYS A 102 -6.89 -24.25 5.07
CA LYS A 102 -5.63 -25.02 4.95
C LYS A 102 -4.98 -25.34 6.30
N GLY A 103 -5.33 -24.63 7.37
CA GLY A 103 -4.88 -24.91 8.74
C GLY A 103 -3.58 -24.23 9.16
N ASP A 104 -2.92 -23.50 8.26
CA ASP A 104 -1.65 -22.79 8.55
C ASP A 104 -1.85 -21.29 8.84
N TYR A 105 -3.09 -20.81 8.90
CA TYR A 105 -3.35 -19.41 9.20
C TYR A 105 -2.87 -19.03 10.61
N GLY A 106 -2.06 -17.97 10.70
CA GLY A 106 -1.43 -17.53 11.95
C GLY A 106 -0.17 -18.31 12.33
N LYS A 107 0.21 -19.34 11.58
CA LYS A 107 1.50 -20.02 11.75
C LYS A 107 2.60 -19.17 11.12
N GLY A 108 3.61 -18.81 11.91
CA GLY A 108 4.83 -18.17 11.40
C GLY A 108 5.72 -19.16 10.64
N SER A 109 6.69 -18.65 9.90
CA SER A 109 7.75 -19.50 9.33
C SER A 109 8.51 -20.23 10.44
N GLU A 110 8.94 -21.46 10.15
CA GLU A 110 9.86 -22.17 11.04
C GLU A 110 11.17 -21.37 11.16
N LYS A 111 11.63 -21.20 12.40
CA LYS A 111 12.90 -20.54 12.73
C LYS A 111 13.81 -21.57 13.37
N GLU A 112 15.10 -21.52 13.02
CA GLU A 112 16.12 -22.39 13.61
C GLU A 112 16.56 -21.92 15.02
N ASP A 113 16.19 -20.69 15.40
CA ASP A 113 16.48 -20.11 16.70
C ASP A 113 15.86 -20.93 17.84
N LYS A 114 16.67 -21.29 18.83
CA LYS A 114 16.19 -21.93 20.07
C LYS A 114 15.81 -20.84 21.08
N ILE A 115 14.57 -20.87 21.54
CA ILE A 115 14.06 -19.93 22.54
C ILE A 115 13.95 -20.65 23.88
N MET A 116 14.64 -20.13 24.90
CA MET A 116 14.43 -20.54 26.29
C MET A 116 13.19 -19.84 26.82
N VAL A 117 12.22 -20.61 27.32
CA VAL A 117 10.99 -20.08 27.94
C VAL A 117 10.94 -20.57 29.38
N GLU A 118 11.04 -19.65 30.33
CA GLU A 118 10.82 -19.91 31.76
C GLU A 118 9.50 -19.25 32.16
N TYR A 119 8.60 -20.02 32.77
CA TYR A 119 7.32 -19.56 33.30
C TYR A 119 6.97 -20.34 34.58
N SER A 120 6.08 -19.81 35.42
CA SER A 120 5.65 -20.40 36.71
C SER A 120 4.18 -20.79 36.70
#